data_AF-A0A1H8GM00-F1
#
_entry.id   AF-A0A1H8GM00-F1
#
_cell.length_a   1.000
_cell.length_b   1.000
_cell.length_c   1.000
_cell.angle_alpha   90.00
_cell.angle_beta   90.00
_cell.angle_gamma   90.00
#
_symmetry.space_group_name_H-M   'P 1'
#
loop_
_entity.id
_entity.type
_entity.pdbx_description
1 polymer ?
#
loop_
_entity_poly.entity_id
_entity_poly.type
_entity_poly.pdbx_seq_one_letter_code
_entity_poly.pdbx_strand_id
1 'polypeptide(L)' 'MKFERPEPLDTDILICFTCGHELGTLGSVKAKMLAAYERMKKQAQQQRKH' A
#
# COMPACT_ATOMS: atom_id res chain seq x y z
N MET A 1 -5.21 30.28 10.72
CA MET A 1 -5.29 29.73 9.34
C MET A 1 -5.17 28.23 9.43
N LYS A 2 -6.07 27.47 8.81
CA LYS A 2 -6.00 26.00 8.75
C LYS A 2 -5.02 25.66 7.62
N PHE A 3 -3.79 25.31 7.96
CA PHE A 3 -2.82 24.80 6.99
C PHE A 3 -3.29 23.40 6.61
N GLU A 4 -3.87 23.25 5.42
CA GLU A 4 -4.21 21.92 4.90
C GLU A 4 -2.92 21.18 4.64
N ARG A 5 -2.73 20.05 5.34
CA ARG A 5 -1.55 19.20 5.13
C ARG A 5 -1.58 18.75 3.66
N PRO A 6 -0.49 18.92 2.89
CA PRO A 6 -0.45 18.41 1.54
C PRO A 6 -0.71 16.90 1.56
N GLU A 7 -1.59 16.45 0.67
CA GLU A 7 -1.85 15.03 0.47
C GLU A 7 -0.58 14.33 -0.02
N PRO A 8 -0.27 13.12 0.48
CA PRO A 8 0.87 12.35 0.00
C PRO A 8 0.77 12.05 -1.50
N LEU A 9 1.87 12.24 -2.22
CA LEU A 9 2.02 11.89 -3.62
C LEU A 9 2.51 10.45 -3.78
N ASP A 10 2.17 9.81 -4.90
CA ASP A 10 2.65 8.45 -5.19
C ASP A 10 4.18 8.36 -5.28
N THR A 11 4.87 9.49 -5.49
CA THR A 11 6.33 9.62 -5.49
C THR A 11 6.94 9.73 -4.10
N ASP A 12 6.14 9.97 -3.06
CA ASP A 12 6.66 10.15 -1.70
C ASP A 12 7.24 8.85 -1.16
N ILE A 13 8.44 8.93 -0.57
CA ILE A 13 9.13 7.79 0.03
C ILE A 13 8.52 7.50 1.40
N LEU A 14 8.09 6.27 1.61
CA LEU A 14 7.61 5.79 2.89
C LEU A 14 8.78 5.25 3.71
N ILE A 15 8.97 5.82 4.89
CA ILE A 15 10.01 5.45 5.84
C ILE A 15 9.34 4.88 7.09
N CYS A 16 9.84 3.76 7.59
CA CYS A 16 9.40 3.20 8.86
C CYS A 16 9.76 4.16 9.99
N PHE A 17 8.75 4.69 10.68
CA PHE A 17 8.94 5.62 11.80
C PHE A 17 9.81 5.03 12.93
N THR A 18 9.73 3.72 13.16
CA THR A 18 10.41 3.06 14.28
C THR A 18 11.88 2.75 14.00
N CYS A 19 12.23 2.34 12.77
CA CYS A 19 13.58 1.86 12.45
C CYS A 19 14.28 2.61 11.32
N GLY A 20 13.62 3.61 10.71
CA GLY A 20 14.18 4.41 9.63
C GLY A 20 14.34 3.67 8.29
N HIS A 21 13.84 2.43 8.17
CA HIS A 21 13.95 1.66 6.94
C HIS A 21 13.03 2.23 5.84
N GLU A 22 13.58 2.42 4.64
CA GLU A 22 12.83 2.84 3.46
C GLU A 22 12.03 1.68 2.86
N LEU A 23 10.71 1.83 2.82
CA LEU A 23 9.77 0.82 2.30
C LEU A 23 9.54 0.96 0.77
N GLY A 24 10.05 2.05 0.18
CA GLY A 24 9.82 2.47 -1.20
C GLY A 24 8.82 3.63 -1.29
N THR A 25 8.39 3.97 -2.51
CA THR A 25 7.41 5.05 -2.70
C THR A 25 5.99 4.61 -2.35
N LEU A 26 5.12 5.55 -1.98
CA LEU A 26 3.71 5.29 -1.72
C LEU A 26 3.04 4.53 -2.88
N GLY A 27 3.32 4.93 -4.12
CA GLY A 27 2.81 4.24 -5.31
C GLY A 27 3.29 2.78 -5.40
N SER A 28 4.56 2.51 -5.08
CA SER A 28 5.11 1.15 -5.09
C SER A 28 4.47 0.26 -4.01
N VAL A 29 4.22 0.81 -2.82
CA VAL A 29 3.58 0.10 -1.71
C VAL A 29 2.12 -0.18 -2.05
N LYS A 30 1.39 0.81 -2.56
CA LYS A 30 0.00 0.68 -3.03
C LYS A 30 -0.13 -0.42 -4.08
N ALA A 31 0.77 -0.46 -5.07
CA ALA A 31 0.78 -1.50 -6.09
C ALA A 31 0.99 -2.91 -5.50
N LYS A 32 1.93 -3.06 -4.57
CA LYS A 32 2.18 -4.34 -3.87
C LYS A 32 0.95 -4.80 -3.08
N MET A 33 0.30 -3.88 -2.35
CA MET A 33 -0.90 -4.17 -1.56
C MET A 33 -2.07 -4.60 -2.44
N LEU A 34 -2.33 -3.88 -3.55
CA LEU A 34 -3.37 -4.24 -4.51
C LEU A 34 -3.13 -5.61 -5.12
N ALA A 35 -1.89 -5.91 -5.52
CA ALA A 35 -1.54 -7.23 -6.05
C ALA A 35 -1.75 -8.34 -5.02
N ALA A 36 -1.43 -8.10 -3.74
CA ALA A 36 -1.68 -9.05 -2.66
C ALA A 36 -3.19 -9.27 -2.44
N TYR A 37 -3.97 -8.19 -2.43
CA TYR A 37 -5.42 -8.25 -2.30
C TYR A 37 -6.09 -9.06 -3.43
N GLU A 38 -5.70 -8.81 -4.68
CA GLU A 38 -6.25 -9.56 -5.82
C GLU A 38 -5.89 -11.05 -5.77
N ARG A 39 -4.69 -11.41 -5.28
CA ARG A 39 -4.33 -12.82 -5.04
C ARG A 39 -5.21 -13.45 -3.96
N MET A 40 -5.40 -12.77 -2.84
CA MET A 40 -6.26 -13.23 -1.75
C MET A 40 -7.70 -13.43 -2.23
N LYS A 41 -8.25 -12.47 -2.99
CA LYS A 41 -9.58 -12.54 -3.56
C LYS A 41 -9.76 -13.74 -4.48
N LYS A 42 -8.77 -14.02 -5.36
CA LYS A 42 -8.79 -15.21 -6.23
C LYS A 42 -8.80 -16.51 -5.43
N GLN A 43 -7.96 -16.62 -4.39
CA GLN A 43 -7.93 -17.80 -3.52
C GLN A 43 -9.27 -18.02 -2.80
N ALA A 44 -9.87 -16.95 -2.25
CA ALA A 44 -11.17 -17.04 -1.59
C ALA A 44 -12.29 -17.48 -2.55
N GLN A 45 -12.26 -17.03 -3.82
CA GLN A 45 -13.22 -17.48 -4.84
C GLN A 45 -13.04 -18.95 -5.23
N GLN A 46 -11.80 -19.44 -5.26
CA GLN A 46 -11.51 -20.85 -5.54
C GLN A 46 -11.99 -21.77 -4.41
N GLN A 47 -11.79 -21.36 -3.15
CA GLN A 47 -12.27 -22.12 -1.98
C GLN A 47 -13.79 -22.25 -1.91
N ARG A 48 -14.55 -21.29 -2.46
CA ARG A 48 -16.02 -21.34 -2.49
C ARG A 48 -16.61 -22.25 -3.57
N LYS A 49 -15.79 -22.70 -4.53
CA LYS A 49 -16.22 -23.57 -5.64
C LYS A 49 -15.97 -25.06 -5.38
N HIS A 50 -15.20 -25.38 -4.34
CA HIS A 50 -15.05 -26.73 -3.79
C HIS A 50 -16.05 -26.95 -2.67
#